data_AF-A0AAW4L2Q4-F1
#
_entry.id   AF-A0AAW4L2Q4-F1
#
_cell.length_a   1.000
_cell.length_b   1.000
_cell.length_c   1.000
_cell.angle_alpha   90.00
_cell.angle_beta   90.00
_cell.angle_gamma   90.00
#
_symmetry.space_group_name_H-M   'P 1'
#
loop_
_entity.id
_entity.type
_entity.pdbx_description
1 polymer ?
#
loop_
_entity_poly.entity_id
_entity_poly.type
_entity_poly.pdbx_seq_one_letter_code
_entity_poly.pdbx_strand_id
1 'polypeptide(L)'
;KQQGLGLTPGFETRLVSPDGQPVRSFSDVIMPVDGGLEDADIIVLPAFWDDFDALCTRYPQVLPWLREQHARGAVLCGEATGVFWLAEAGLLDGKEAT
;
A
#
# COMPACT_ATOMS: atom_id res chain seq x y z
N LYS A 1 -14.50 -9.16 10.17
CA LYS A 1 -15.58 -9.79 9.35
C LYS A 1 -16.63 -8.72 9.09
N GLN A 2 -16.73 -8.20 7.87
CA GLN A 2 -17.74 -7.19 7.51
C GLN A 2 -19.15 -7.75 7.77
N GLN A 3 -19.95 -7.07 8.59
CA GLN A 3 -21.39 -7.31 8.66
C GLN A 3 -22.08 -6.43 7.61
N GLY A 4 -21.86 -6.74 6.32
CA GLY A 4 -22.62 -6.21 5.20
C GLY A 4 -23.66 -7.25 4.77
N LEU A 5 -24.71 -7.44 5.57
CA LEU A 5 -25.77 -8.40 5.25
C LEU A 5 -26.57 -7.89 4.02
N GLY A 6 -26.26 -8.43 2.84
CA GLY A 6 -27.08 -8.32 1.63
C GLY A 6 -26.62 -7.33 0.55
N LEU A 7 -25.44 -6.71 0.68
CA LEU A 7 -24.90 -5.81 -0.35
C LEU A 7 -23.81 -6.52 -1.16
N THR A 8 -23.87 -6.37 -2.48
CA THR A 8 -22.72 -6.67 -3.36
C THR A 8 -21.66 -5.60 -3.12
N PRO A 9 -20.44 -5.96 -2.67
CA PRO A 9 -19.37 -4.99 -2.47
C PRO A 9 -19.07 -4.26 -3.79
N GLY A 10 -19.02 -2.92 -3.76
CA GLY A 10 -18.66 -2.12 -4.93
C GLY A 10 -17.18 -2.23 -5.30
N PHE A 11 -16.38 -2.86 -4.44
CA PHE A 11 -14.95 -3.09 -4.62
C PHE A 11 -14.59 -4.49 -4.13
N GLU A 12 -13.67 -5.14 -4.85
CA GLU A 12 -12.87 -6.22 -4.30
C GLU A 12 -11.74 -5.60 -3.47
N THR A 13 -11.53 -6.09 -2.26
CA THR A 13 -10.45 -5.60 -1.38
C THR A 13 -9.46 -6.71 -1.17
N ARG A 14 -8.18 -6.41 -1.38
CA ARG A 14 -7.07 -7.33 -1.17
C ARG A 14 -6.02 -6.69 -0.28
N LEU A 15 -5.51 -7.45 0.68
CA LEU A 15 -4.38 -7.07 1.50
C LEU A 15 -3.13 -7.72 0.91
N VAL A 16 -2.21 -6.93 0.37
CA VAL A 16 -1.00 -7.42 -0.28
C VAL A 16 0.25 -7.00 0.49
N SER A 17 1.34 -7.77 0.35
CA SER A 17 2.67 -7.37 0.80
C SER A 17 3.67 -7.39 -0.36
N PRO A 18 4.79 -6.65 -0.28
CA PRO A 18 5.76 -6.61 -1.39
C PRO A 18 6.33 -7.97 -1.81
N ASP A 19 6.38 -8.94 -0.90
CA ASP A 19 6.92 -10.29 -1.09
C ASP A 19 5.84 -11.40 -1.03
N GLY A 20 4.57 -11.02 -0.87
CA GLY A 20 3.45 -11.94 -0.70
C GLY A 20 3.48 -12.76 0.60
N GLN A 21 4.34 -12.42 1.56
CA GLN A 21 4.40 -13.08 2.87
C GLN A 21 3.55 -12.34 3.92
N PRO A 22 3.05 -13.05 4.95
CA PRO A 22 2.37 -12.43 6.08
C PRO A 22 3.22 -11.34 6.75
N VAL A 23 2.57 -10.24 7.16
CA VAL A 23 3.24 -9.09 7.77
C VAL A 23 3.02 -9.09 9.28
N ARG A 24 4.06 -8.81 10.05
CA ARG A 24 3.95 -8.56 11.49
C ARG A 24 3.60 -7.09 11.73
N SER A 25 2.48 -6.83 12.40
CA SER A 25 2.08 -5.48 12.81
C SER A 25 2.87 -4.99 14.02
N PHE A 26 2.75 -3.69 14.34
CA PHE A 26 3.40 -3.06 15.50
C PHE A 26 3.00 -3.68 16.86
N SER A 27 1.87 -4.38 16.92
CA SER A 27 1.37 -5.05 18.13
C SER A 27 1.66 -6.57 18.13
N ASP A 28 2.63 -7.01 17.33
CA ASP A 28 3.04 -8.41 17.15
C ASP A 28 1.97 -9.35 16.58
N VAL A 29 0.84 -8.81 16.11
CA VAL A 29 -0.16 -9.59 15.38
C VAL A 29 0.35 -9.88 13.97
N ILE A 30 0.32 -11.16 13.58
CA ILE A 30 0.59 -11.59 12.20
C ILE A 30 -0.67 -11.37 11.36
N MET A 31 -0.53 -10.53 10.35
CA MET A 31 -1.58 -10.25 9.37
C MET A 31 -1.38 -11.15 8.15
N PRO A 32 -2.34 -12.03 7.81
CA PRO A 32 -2.30 -12.76 6.55
C PRO A 32 -2.49 -11.80 5.38
N VAL A 33 -1.90 -12.13 4.24
CA VAL A 33 -2.03 -11.37 2.98
C VAL A 33 -2.63 -12.27 1.90
N ASP A 34 -3.31 -11.66 0.94
CA ASP A 34 -3.94 -12.32 -0.21
C ASP A 34 -2.96 -12.55 -1.36
N GLY A 35 -1.75 -11.99 -1.28
CA GLY A 35 -0.71 -12.16 -2.28
C GLY A 35 0.36 -11.06 -2.28
N GLY A 36 1.15 -11.08 -3.36
CA GLY A 36 2.14 -10.04 -3.66
C GLY A 36 1.52 -8.82 -4.35
N LEU A 37 2.37 -7.87 -4.74
CA LEU A 37 1.94 -6.70 -5.52
C LEU A 37 1.33 -7.13 -6.87
N GLU A 38 0.18 -6.55 -7.20
CA GLU A 38 -0.55 -6.79 -8.45
C GLU A 38 -1.18 -5.49 -8.97
N ASP A 39 -1.86 -5.53 -10.11
CA ASP A 39 -2.56 -4.36 -10.64
C ASP A 39 -3.80 -4.03 -9.80
N ALA A 40 -4.06 -2.75 -9.57
CA ALA A 40 -5.24 -2.30 -8.82
C ALA A 40 -5.75 -0.93 -9.28
N ASP A 41 -7.07 -0.73 -9.21
CA ASP A 41 -7.69 0.58 -9.51
C ASP A 41 -7.44 1.61 -8.39
N ILE A 42 -7.33 1.13 -7.14
CA ILE A 42 -7.12 1.95 -5.93
C ILE A 42 -6.08 1.27 -5.05
N ILE A 43 -5.06 2.02 -4.62
CA ILE A 43 -4.00 1.54 -3.73
C ILE A 43 -3.96 2.42 -2.49
N VAL A 44 -4.05 1.79 -1.32
CA VAL A 44 -3.96 2.45 -0.02
C VAL A 44 -2.69 1.96 0.68
N LEU A 45 -1.77 2.89 0.95
CA LEU A 45 -0.52 2.63 1.67
C LEU A 45 -0.76 2.95 3.15
N PRO A 46 -0.76 1.94 4.04
CA PRO A 46 -1.03 2.16 5.46
C PRO A 46 0.16 2.80 6.19
N ALA A 47 -0.09 3.31 7.39
CA ALA A 47 0.96 3.66 8.33
C ALA A 47 1.92 2.48 8.63
N PHE A 48 3.20 2.80 8.78
CA PHE A 48 4.26 1.90 9.25
C PHE A 48 5.04 2.51 10.42
N TRP A 49 5.76 1.66 11.17
CA TRP A 49 6.51 2.00 12.40
C TRP A 49 8.02 1.66 12.32
N ASP A 50 8.53 1.32 11.14
CA ASP A 50 9.94 0.96 10.89
C ASP A 50 10.70 2.16 10.25
N ASP A 51 12.02 2.05 10.16
CA ASP A 51 12.86 3.02 9.45
C ASP A 51 12.58 2.98 7.94
N PHE A 52 12.29 4.14 7.35
CA PHE A 52 11.84 4.21 5.96
C PHE A 52 12.94 3.84 4.95
N ASP A 53 14.20 4.23 5.22
CA ASP A 53 15.32 3.89 4.34
C ASP A 53 15.60 2.37 4.37
N ALA A 54 15.49 1.75 5.55
CA ALA A 54 15.56 0.31 5.70
C ALA A 54 14.42 -0.41 4.97
N LEU A 55 13.21 0.13 4.99
CA LEU A 55 12.07 -0.40 4.22
C LEU A 55 12.29 -0.28 2.72
N CYS A 56 12.80 0.85 2.22
CA CYS A 56 13.12 1.04 0.81
C CYS A 56 14.21 0.04 0.35
N THR A 57 15.19 -0.23 1.21
CA THR A 57 16.24 -1.24 0.97
C THR A 57 15.67 -2.66 0.95
N ARG A 58 14.74 -2.95 1.87
CA ARG A 58 14.10 -4.28 1.98
C ARG A 58 13.16 -4.57 0.81
N TYR A 59 12.46 -3.54 0.34
CA TYR A 59 11.42 -3.67 -0.68
C TYR A 59 11.64 -2.71 -1.87
N PRO A 60 12.75 -2.84 -2.61
CA PRO A 60 13.11 -1.92 -3.69
C PRO A 60 12.11 -1.92 -4.85
N GLN A 61 11.25 -2.94 -4.96
CA GLN A 61 10.21 -3.07 -5.98
C GLN A 61 9.00 -2.15 -5.77
N VAL A 62 8.80 -1.61 -4.56
CA VAL A 62 7.57 -0.85 -4.23
C VAL A 62 7.51 0.47 -4.99
N LEU A 63 8.60 1.24 -5.02
CA LEU A 63 8.65 2.54 -5.70
C LEU A 63 8.37 2.45 -7.21
N PRO A 64 9.04 1.57 -8.00
CA PRO A 64 8.72 1.43 -9.41
C PRO A 64 7.30 0.90 -9.64
N TRP A 65 6.81 -0.01 -8.78
CA TRP A 65 5.43 -0.49 -8.87
C TRP A 65 4.42 0.64 -8.67
N LEU A 66 4.59 1.49 -7.64
CA LEU A 66 3.69 2.65 -7.42
C LEU A 66 3.66 3.59 -8.62
N ARG A 67 4.82 3.86 -9.23
CA ARG A 67 4.91 4.70 -10.43
C ARG A 67 4.19 4.06 -11.62
N GLU A 68 4.33 2.75 -11.80
CA GLU A 68 3.64 2.00 -12.85
C GLU A 68 2.12 2.01 -12.66
N GLN A 69 1.64 1.75 -11.44
CA GLN A 69 0.21 1.78 -11.13
C GLN A 69 -0.39 3.17 -11.37
N HIS A 70 0.28 4.23 -10.90
CA HIS A 70 -0.14 5.60 -11.16
C HIS A 70 -0.16 5.92 -12.67
N ALA A 71 0.85 5.49 -13.42
CA ALA A 71 0.91 5.70 -14.87
C ALA A 71 -0.22 4.97 -15.63
N ARG A 72 -0.72 3.86 -15.07
CA ARG A 72 -1.89 3.11 -15.59
C ARG A 72 -3.23 3.72 -15.17
N GLY A 73 -3.23 4.76 -14.31
CA GLY A 73 -4.42 5.46 -13.88
C GLY A 73 -4.96 5.05 -12.51
N ALA A 74 -4.23 4.24 -11.75
CA ALA A 74 -4.62 3.87 -10.39
C ALA A 74 -4.65 5.11 -9.47
N VAL A 75 -5.66 5.16 -8.60
CA VAL A 75 -5.74 6.18 -7.54
C VAL A 75 -4.90 5.72 -6.37
N LEU A 76 -3.91 6.53 -5.97
CA LEU A 76 -3.02 6.23 -4.86
C LEU A 76 -3.35 7.10 -3.65
N CYS A 77 -3.41 6.49 -2.48
CA CYS A 77 -3.65 7.15 -1.21
C CYS A 77 -2.63 6.68 -0.16
N GLY A 78 -1.97 7.61 0.51
CA GLY A 78 -1.11 7.34 1.65
C GLY A 78 -1.81 7.72 2.95
N GLU A 79 -1.79 6.83 3.93
CA GLU A 79 -2.33 7.07 5.28
C GLU A 79 -1.17 7.26 6.27
N ALA A 80 -1.17 8.39 6.98
CA ALA A 80 -0.11 8.79 7.91
C ALA A 80 1.29 8.62 7.28
N THR A 81 2.17 7.80 7.87
CA THR A 81 3.54 7.57 7.34
C THR A 81 3.54 6.87 5.99
N GLY A 82 2.45 6.24 5.56
CA GLY A 82 2.29 5.64 4.24
C GLY A 82 2.48 6.64 3.08
N VAL A 83 2.27 7.94 3.32
CA VAL A 83 2.51 9.00 2.33
C VAL A 83 3.98 9.12 1.91
N PHE A 84 4.92 8.63 2.73
CA PHE A 84 6.35 8.72 2.45
C PHE A 84 6.74 7.91 1.21
N TRP A 85 6.09 6.78 0.98
CA TRP A 85 6.26 5.98 -0.24
C TRP A 85 5.86 6.74 -1.50
N LEU A 86 4.80 7.56 -1.44
CA LEU A 86 4.38 8.38 -2.58
C LEU A 86 5.34 9.54 -2.82
N ALA A 87 5.86 10.16 -1.74
CA ALA A 87 6.88 11.20 -1.82
C ALA A 87 8.16 10.64 -2.47
N GLU A 88 8.68 9.52 -1.96
CA GLU A 88 9.90 8.87 -2.46
C GLU A 88 9.74 8.38 -3.90
N ALA A 89 8.53 7.96 -4.28
CA ALA A 89 8.21 7.62 -5.66
C ALA A 89 8.15 8.84 -6.61
N GLY A 90 8.33 10.07 -6.09
CA GLY A 90 8.22 11.33 -6.85
C GLY A 90 6.79 11.66 -7.30
N LEU A 91 5.78 11.04 -6.66
CA LEU A 91 4.38 11.19 -7.07
C LEU A 91 3.69 12.40 -6.44
N LEU A 92 4.36 13.05 -5.49
CA LEU A 92 3.88 14.23 -4.77
C LEU A 92 4.63 15.52 -5.17
N ASP A 93 5.56 15.46 -6.12
CA ASP A 93 6.31 16.64 -6.57
C ASP A 93 5.36 17.75 -7.05
N GLY A 94 5.41 18.91 -6.38
CA GLY A 94 4.55 20.06 -6.68
C GLY A 94 3.07 19.88 -6.32
N LYS A 95 2.71 18.88 -5.52
CA LYS A 95 1.34 18.64 -5.05
C LYS A 95 1.21 18.98 -3.56
N GLU A 96 0.01 19.38 -3.16
CA GLU A 96 -0.33 19.46 -1.74
C GLU A 96 -0.50 18.04 -1.17
N ALA A 97 0.12 17.80 -0.01
CA ALA A 97 0.02 16.57 0.75
C ALA A 97 0.10 16.90 2.26
N THR A 98 -0.36 15.97 3.09
CA THR A 98 -0.33 16.06 4.57
C THR A 98 0.36 14.86 5.17
#